data_AF-A0A5E4Y5P6-F1
#
_entry.id   AF-A0A5E4Y5P6-F1
#
_cell.length_a   1.000
_cell.length_b   1.000
_cell.length_c   1.000
_cell.angle_alpha   90.00
_cell.angle_beta   90.00
_cell.angle_gamma   90.00
#
_symmetry.space_group_name_H-M   'P 1'
#
loop_
_entity.id
_entity.type
_entity.pdbx_description
1 polymer ?
#
loop_
_entity_poly.entity_id
_entity_poly.type
_entity_poly.pdbx_seq_one_letter_code
_entity_poly.pdbx_strand_id
1 'polypeptide(L)'
;MATSELDTARDEIAAPDDVTPAASNASVADAPRAPRTGATGTRPARQTRGARARGVDAEASEAFQQAEANTETVRRETKRARRAPSPARAAEREQSRIAEQPGFVLHSYPYRETSLIIDVLTRDHGRIALVAKGAKRPHSALRGVLQTFQPLSLAWLGKGELRTLTKAEWVGGLRPLEGDALLSGFYLNELLVKFCARDDPHDKLFQHYLTTLHHLAHGEPAGIILRAFERVLLRETGYAVAFDRCTQTRGKVVPERRYVFHPDWGVRPASGDEPSDWPIVIGQTLLDMEQDNYSRAQTVQQSKLLMRFLLNHHLGGVPLNTRQILLDLQKL
;
A
#
# COMPACT_ATOMS: atom_id res chain seq x y z
N MET A 1 -41.36 34.03 -40.48
CA MET A 1 -41.53 35.28 -39.70
C MET A 1 -41.35 34.87 -38.25
N ALA A 2 -40.46 35.40 -37.43
CA ALA A 2 -39.38 36.38 -37.52
C ALA A 2 -38.56 36.11 -36.22
N THR A 3 -37.22 35.95 -36.31
CA THR A 3 -36.19 36.81 -35.65
C THR A 3 -36.46 37.11 -34.18
N SER A 4 -35.56 36.97 -33.20
CA SER A 4 -34.15 37.41 -33.02
C SER A 4 -33.85 37.09 -31.53
N GLU A 5 -32.66 37.06 -30.93
CA GLU A 5 -31.29 37.39 -31.27
C GLU A 5 -30.40 36.78 -30.18
N LEU A 6 -29.13 36.62 -30.53
CA LEU A 6 -28.02 36.36 -29.61
C LEU A 6 -27.78 37.61 -28.76
N ASP A 7 -27.38 37.44 -27.50
CA ASP A 7 -26.58 38.47 -26.84
C ASP A 7 -25.38 37.84 -26.13
N THR A 8 -24.25 38.51 -26.35
CA THR A 8 -22.88 38.14 -26.06
C THR A 8 -22.26 39.32 -25.31
N ALA A 9 -21.82 39.08 -24.07
CA ALA A 9 -20.85 39.92 -23.34
C ALA A 9 -20.25 38.98 -22.27
N ARG A 10 -18.97 38.59 -22.22
CA ARG A 10 -17.69 39.33 -22.27
C ARG A 10 -17.64 40.52 -21.32
N ASP A 11 -17.16 40.25 -20.11
CA ASP A 11 -16.37 41.13 -19.24
C ASP A 11 -15.40 40.21 -18.47
N GLU A 12 -14.14 40.14 -18.87
CA GLU A 12 -13.01 41.01 -18.48
C GLU A 12 -12.46 40.69 -17.07
N ILE A 13 -11.30 40.04 -17.13
CA ILE A 13 -10.46 39.58 -16.03
C ILE A 13 -9.57 40.75 -15.61
N ALA A 14 -9.64 41.14 -14.33
CA ALA A 14 -8.65 42.01 -13.70
C ALA A 14 -7.62 41.16 -12.92
N ALA A 15 -6.35 41.38 -13.22
CA ALA A 15 -5.19 40.77 -12.58
C ALA A 15 -4.92 41.34 -11.17
N PRO A 16 -4.18 40.62 -10.33
CA PRO A 16 -3.32 41.27 -9.37
C PRO A 16 -1.83 40.92 -9.59
N ASP A 17 -1.10 42.01 -9.75
CA ASP A 17 0.31 42.33 -9.56
C ASP A 17 1.36 41.26 -9.23
N ASP A 18 2.42 41.43 -10.01
CA ASP A 18 3.74 40.81 -10.04
C ASP A 18 4.57 41.18 -8.78
N VAL A 19 5.12 40.18 -8.09
CA VAL A 19 6.25 40.38 -7.17
C VAL A 19 7.31 39.32 -7.46
N THR A 20 8.34 39.75 -8.18
CA THR A 20 9.58 39.04 -8.48
C THR A 20 10.34 38.65 -7.21
N PRO A 21 11.01 37.47 -7.16
CA PRO A 21 12.18 37.29 -6.33
C PRO A 21 13.45 37.27 -7.20
N ALA A 22 14.37 38.18 -6.88
CA ALA A 22 15.71 38.22 -7.43
C ALA A 22 16.65 37.22 -6.72
N ALA A 23 17.40 36.49 -7.55
CA ALA A 23 18.76 35.96 -7.38
C ALA A 23 19.36 35.80 -5.97
N SER A 24 19.95 34.64 -5.69
CA SER A 24 21.41 34.45 -5.86
C SER A 24 21.88 33.11 -5.28
N ASN A 25 22.61 32.38 -6.12
CA ASN A 25 23.41 31.23 -5.76
C ASN A 25 24.81 31.68 -5.31
N ALA A 26 25.42 30.82 -4.50
CA ALA A 26 26.83 30.43 -4.51
C ALA A 26 27.79 30.94 -3.41
N SER A 27 28.50 29.93 -2.91
CA SER A 27 29.88 29.89 -2.43
C SER A 27 30.23 30.58 -1.11
N VAL A 28 30.62 29.75 -0.13
CA VAL A 28 31.65 30.10 0.84
C VAL A 28 32.63 28.93 0.92
N ALA A 29 33.85 29.20 0.49
CA ALA A 29 35.06 28.47 0.85
C ALA A 29 36.15 29.51 1.10
N ASP A 30 36.83 29.44 2.24
CA ASP A 30 38.26 29.77 2.44
C ASP A 30 38.67 29.39 3.89
N ALA A 31 39.56 28.41 4.13
CA ALA A 31 41.05 28.49 4.22
C ALA A 31 41.54 28.68 5.69
N PRO A 32 42.84 28.49 6.08
CA PRO A 32 44.06 28.32 5.27
C PRO A 32 45.12 27.30 5.77
N ARG A 33 46.14 26.98 4.94
CA ARG A 33 47.58 27.04 5.29
C ARG A 33 48.52 26.60 4.15
N ALA A 34 49.57 27.39 3.92
CA ALA A 34 50.78 27.12 3.11
C ALA A 34 52.00 26.87 4.05
N PRO A 35 53.27 26.69 3.60
CA PRO A 35 53.82 26.49 2.26
C PRO A 35 54.87 25.33 2.15
N ARG A 36 55.49 25.24 0.96
CA ARG A 36 56.48 24.28 0.44
C ARG A 36 57.89 24.37 1.02
N THR A 37 58.59 23.24 1.05
CA THR A 37 60.04 23.01 0.75
C THR A 37 60.16 21.51 0.38
N GLY A 38 60.86 20.99 -0.63
CA GLY A 38 62.14 21.32 -1.25
C GLY A 38 62.97 20.01 -1.29
N ALA A 39 63.75 19.82 -2.36
CA ALA A 39 64.86 18.86 -2.51
C ALA A 39 64.66 17.54 -3.29
N THR A 40 65.26 17.57 -4.46
CA THR A 40 65.86 16.55 -5.34
C THR A 40 66.64 15.41 -4.66
N GLY A 41 66.60 14.21 -5.24
CA GLY A 41 67.47 13.08 -4.86
C GLY A 41 67.46 11.92 -5.86
N THR A 42 68.62 11.69 -6.46
CA THR A 42 69.01 10.84 -7.60
C THR A 42 68.91 9.31 -7.38
N ARG A 43 68.71 8.56 -8.48
CA ARG A 43 68.90 7.08 -8.64
C ARG A 43 70.31 6.61 -8.22
N PRO A 44 70.48 5.34 -7.80
CA PRO A 44 71.03 4.30 -8.72
C PRO A 44 70.34 2.92 -8.56
N ALA A 45 70.01 2.20 -9.63
CA ALA A 45 70.84 1.21 -10.34
C ALA A 45 71.09 -0.12 -9.58
N ARG A 46 70.35 -1.13 -10.07
CA ARG A 46 70.48 -2.60 -10.00
C ARG A 46 71.90 -3.14 -9.75
N GLN A 47 72.05 -4.00 -8.75
CA GLN A 47 73.09 -5.03 -8.69
C GLN A 47 72.47 -6.42 -8.67
N THR A 48 72.81 -7.19 -9.69
CA THR A 48 72.68 -8.63 -9.80
C THR A 48 73.69 -9.31 -8.88
N ARG A 49 73.26 -10.23 -8.02
CA ARG A 49 74.15 -11.18 -7.34
C ARG A 49 73.60 -12.60 -7.42
N GLY A 50 74.24 -13.39 -8.28
CA GLY A 50 74.85 -14.68 -7.97
C GLY A 50 73.97 -15.75 -7.31
N ALA A 51 73.64 -16.75 -8.10
CA ALA A 51 73.15 -18.05 -7.67
C ALA A 51 74.06 -18.70 -6.62
N ARG A 52 73.46 -19.18 -5.53
CA ARG A 52 73.93 -20.33 -4.75
C ARG A 52 72.73 -21.19 -4.40
N ALA A 53 72.61 -22.31 -5.10
CA ALA A 53 71.72 -23.39 -4.76
C ALA A 53 72.07 -23.96 -3.37
N ARG A 54 71.05 -24.22 -2.56
CA ARG A 54 71.07 -25.22 -1.50
C ARG A 54 69.67 -25.82 -1.41
N GLY A 55 69.58 -27.10 -1.73
CA GLY A 55 68.37 -27.91 -1.63
C GLY A 55 68.03 -28.20 -0.17
N VAL A 56 66.76 -27.96 0.15
CA VAL A 56 65.95 -28.34 1.33
C VAL A 56 64.58 -27.69 1.01
N ASP A 57 63.43 -28.34 0.90
CA ASP A 57 62.99 -29.71 1.11
C ASP A 57 61.73 -29.90 0.24
N ALA A 58 61.75 -30.83 -0.72
CA ALA A 58 60.55 -31.18 -1.48
C ALA A 58 59.43 -31.70 -0.55
N GLU A 59 59.82 -32.40 0.52
CA GLU A 59 58.92 -32.86 1.58
C GLU A 59 58.28 -31.71 2.36
N ALA A 60 59.00 -30.60 2.60
CA ALA A 60 58.42 -29.44 3.29
C ALA A 60 57.40 -28.69 2.41
N SER A 61 57.64 -28.65 1.09
CA SER A 61 56.69 -28.07 0.13
C SER A 61 55.43 -28.92 -0.05
N GLU A 62 55.56 -30.24 -0.08
CA GLU A 62 54.42 -31.18 -0.12
C GLU A 62 53.63 -31.15 1.19
N ALA A 63 54.31 -31.10 2.34
CA ALA A 63 53.67 -30.96 3.65
C ALA A 63 52.89 -29.64 3.78
N PHE A 64 53.40 -28.53 3.23
CA PHE A 64 52.71 -27.25 3.25
C PHE A 64 51.47 -27.24 2.34
N GLN A 65 51.56 -27.85 1.16
CA GLN A 65 50.42 -28.00 0.24
C GLN A 65 49.34 -28.94 0.79
N GLN A 66 49.71 -30.03 1.46
CA GLN A 66 48.77 -30.89 2.18
C GLN A 66 48.15 -30.17 3.38
N ALA A 67 48.91 -29.34 4.10
CA ALA A 67 48.36 -28.54 5.20
C ALA A 67 47.36 -27.48 4.70
N GLU A 68 47.63 -26.80 3.57
CA GLU A 68 46.68 -25.88 2.96
C GLU A 68 45.42 -26.59 2.43
N ALA A 69 45.58 -27.74 1.76
CA ALA A 69 44.45 -28.54 1.28
C ALA A 69 43.57 -29.07 2.43
N ASN A 70 44.20 -29.49 3.54
CA ASN A 70 43.51 -29.89 4.77
C ASN A 70 42.83 -28.70 5.45
N THR A 71 43.45 -27.51 5.41
CA THR A 71 42.86 -26.29 5.98
C THR A 71 41.66 -25.79 5.16
N GLU A 72 41.69 -25.93 3.82
CA GLU A 72 40.58 -25.60 2.94
C GLU A 72 39.42 -26.59 3.05
N THR A 73 39.70 -27.89 3.18
CA THR A 73 38.67 -28.91 3.43
C THR A 73 38.01 -28.71 4.79
N VAL A 74 38.78 -28.48 5.85
CA VAL A 74 38.25 -28.17 7.19
C VAL A 74 37.45 -26.85 7.18
N ARG A 75 37.87 -25.82 6.43
CA ARG A 75 37.10 -24.58 6.23
C ARG A 75 35.81 -24.82 5.45
N ARG A 76 35.83 -25.66 4.41
CA ARG A 76 34.63 -26.03 3.64
C ARG A 76 33.65 -26.80 4.52
N GLU A 77 34.13 -27.75 5.32
CA GLU A 77 33.32 -28.52 6.25
C GLU A 77 32.75 -27.67 7.38
N THR A 78 33.53 -26.79 8.00
CA THR A 78 33.01 -25.84 9.01
C THR A 78 32.03 -24.82 8.42
N LYS A 79 32.19 -24.42 7.15
CA LYS A 79 31.21 -23.55 6.45
C LYS A 79 29.95 -24.30 6.01
N ARG A 80 30.03 -25.62 5.80
CA ARG A 80 28.90 -26.49 5.46
C ARG A 80 28.12 -26.92 6.71
N ALA A 81 28.81 -27.20 7.81
CA ALA A 81 28.23 -27.50 9.13
C ALA A 81 27.52 -26.29 9.76
N ARG A 82 27.99 -25.06 9.50
CA ARG A 82 27.31 -23.82 9.92
C ARG A 82 26.06 -23.44 9.11
N ARG A 83 25.66 -24.25 8.12
CA ARG A 83 24.64 -23.86 7.12
C ARG A 83 23.30 -24.59 7.26
N ALA A 84 23.23 -25.67 8.04
CA ALA A 84 21.97 -26.34 8.33
C ALA A 84 21.32 -25.73 9.58
N PRO A 85 20.06 -25.26 9.52
CA PRO A 85 19.34 -24.85 10.72
C PRO A 85 19.20 -26.05 11.66
N SER A 86 19.35 -25.82 12.97
CA SER A 86 19.07 -26.85 14.00
C SER A 86 17.67 -27.45 13.77
N PRO A 87 17.46 -28.76 13.98
CA PRO A 87 16.17 -29.42 13.79
C PRO A 87 15.01 -28.69 14.47
N ALA A 88 15.25 -28.11 15.65
CA ALA A 88 14.27 -27.31 16.38
C ALA A 88 13.85 -26.04 15.62
N ARG A 89 14.82 -25.31 15.03
CA ARG A 89 14.53 -24.13 14.20
C ARG A 89 13.89 -24.47 12.87
N ALA A 90 14.15 -25.66 12.32
CA ALA A 90 13.49 -26.14 11.11
C ALA A 90 12.02 -26.49 11.39
N ALA A 91 11.75 -27.19 12.50
CA ALA A 91 10.39 -27.52 12.94
C ALA A 91 9.57 -26.26 13.28
N GLU A 92 10.17 -25.29 13.98
CA GLU A 92 9.52 -24.01 14.30
C GLU A 92 9.21 -23.17 13.06
N ARG A 93 10.09 -23.23 12.05
CA ARG A 93 9.82 -22.61 10.74
C ARG A 93 8.64 -23.29 10.05
N GLU A 94 8.61 -24.62 9.99
CA GLU A 94 7.51 -25.36 9.36
C GLU A 94 6.16 -25.05 10.02
N GLN A 95 6.13 -24.96 11.36
CA GLN A 95 4.92 -24.58 12.12
C GLN A 95 4.47 -23.12 11.91
N SER A 96 5.34 -22.25 11.39
CA SER A 96 5.03 -20.85 11.10
C SER A 96 4.76 -20.58 9.61
N ARG A 97 4.72 -21.65 8.81
CA ARG A 97 4.56 -21.55 7.37
C ARG A 97 3.08 -21.50 7.04
N ILE A 98 2.71 -20.49 6.27
CA ILE A 98 1.38 -20.33 5.72
C ILE A 98 1.50 -20.45 4.20
N ALA A 99 0.62 -21.25 3.60
CA ALA A 99 0.65 -21.57 2.18
C ALA A 99 -0.71 -21.31 1.54
N GLU A 100 -0.67 -21.00 0.24
CA GLU A 100 -1.83 -20.94 -0.66
C GLU A 100 -2.96 -20.00 -0.20
N GLN A 101 -2.59 -18.89 0.43
CA GLN A 101 -3.54 -17.93 0.95
C GLN A 101 -4.02 -16.96 -0.13
N PRO A 102 -5.34 -16.90 -0.39
CA PRO A 102 -5.90 -15.91 -1.30
C PRO A 102 -5.66 -14.50 -0.76
N GLY A 103 -5.16 -13.61 -1.60
CA GLY A 103 -4.90 -12.24 -1.21
C GLY A 103 -4.73 -11.27 -2.36
N PHE A 104 -4.71 -9.98 -2.02
CA PHE A 104 -4.49 -8.87 -2.93
C PHE A 104 -3.40 -7.96 -2.37
N VAL A 105 -2.54 -7.43 -3.24
CA VAL A 105 -1.63 -6.34 -2.87
C VAL A 105 -2.44 -5.05 -2.75
N LEU A 106 -2.40 -4.44 -1.57
CA LEU A 106 -3.00 -3.13 -1.32
C LEU A 106 -2.02 -2.01 -1.67
N HIS A 107 -0.77 -2.18 -1.23
CA HIS A 107 0.30 -1.20 -1.44
C HIS A 107 1.67 -1.87 -1.45
N SER A 108 2.65 -1.23 -2.11
CA SER A 108 4.03 -1.70 -2.17
C SER A 108 5.03 -0.56 -1.99
N TYR A 109 6.03 -0.77 -1.13
CA TYR A 109 7.09 0.19 -0.83
C TYR A 109 8.47 -0.41 -1.17
N PRO A 110 9.39 0.34 -1.81
CA PRO A 110 10.78 -0.06 -1.94
C PRO A 110 11.43 -0.36 -0.57
N TYR A 111 12.04 -1.53 -0.42
CA TYR A 111 12.72 -1.92 0.80
C TYR A 111 14.11 -2.50 0.50
N ARG A 112 15.15 -1.81 0.96
CA ARG A 112 16.55 -2.12 0.59
C ARG A 112 16.75 -2.06 -0.93
N GLU A 113 17.94 -2.46 -1.37
CA GLU A 113 18.32 -2.41 -2.78
C GLU A 113 17.43 -3.30 -3.65
N THR A 114 17.15 -4.53 -3.23
CA THR A 114 16.51 -5.56 -4.07
C THR A 114 15.13 -6.04 -3.60
N SER A 115 14.59 -5.53 -2.49
CA SER A 115 13.35 -6.06 -1.89
C SER A 115 12.21 -5.04 -1.90
N LEU A 116 11.00 -5.53 -1.64
CA LEU A 116 9.81 -4.70 -1.40
C LEU A 116 9.22 -5.07 -0.05
N ILE A 117 8.58 -4.11 0.61
CA ILE A 117 7.54 -4.39 1.61
C ILE A 117 6.20 -4.23 0.89
N ILE A 118 5.33 -5.21 1.02
CA ILE A 118 3.96 -5.16 0.50
C ILE A 118 2.98 -5.28 1.65
N ASP A 119 1.97 -4.42 1.65
CA ASP A 119 0.77 -4.61 2.47
C ASP A 119 -0.24 -5.37 1.62
N VAL A 120 -0.71 -6.49 2.16
CA VAL A 120 -1.66 -7.36 1.47
C VAL A 120 -2.91 -7.55 2.33
N LEU A 121 -4.06 -7.60 1.68
CA LEU A 121 -5.29 -8.12 2.28
C LEU A 121 -5.36 -9.61 1.94
N THR A 122 -5.42 -10.46 2.96
CA THR A 122 -5.63 -11.90 2.81
C THR A 122 -6.98 -12.29 3.37
N ARG A 123 -7.55 -13.38 2.87
CA ARG A 123 -8.85 -13.87 3.34
C ARG A 123 -8.77 -14.28 4.81
N ASP A 124 -7.91 -15.25 5.11
CA ASP A 124 -7.95 -15.96 6.39
C ASP A 124 -7.07 -15.29 7.48
N HIS A 125 -6.23 -14.33 7.10
CA HIS A 125 -5.30 -13.65 8.02
C HIS A 125 -5.45 -12.13 8.01
N GLY A 126 -6.45 -11.60 7.32
CA GLY A 126 -6.69 -10.15 7.26
C GLY A 126 -5.56 -9.39 6.59
N ARG A 127 -5.35 -8.15 7.03
CA ARG A 127 -4.29 -7.29 6.48
C ARG A 127 -2.94 -7.60 7.13
N ILE A 128 -1.94 -7.93 6.32
CA ILE A 128 -0.59 -8.28 6.78
C ILE A 128 0.50 -7.58 5.95
N ALA A 129 1.65 -7.34 6.57
CA ALA A 129 2.82 -6.80 5.90
C ALA A 129 3.83 -7.91 5.59
N LEU A 130 4.28 -7.99 4.33
CA LEU A 130 5.22 -9.01 3.86
C LEU A 130 6.47 -8.37 3.23
N VAL A 131 7.66 -8.93 3.52
CA VAL A 131 8.90 -8.62 2.79
C VAL A 131 9.04 -9.56 1.61
N ALA A 132 8.99 -9.01 0.41
CA ALA A 132 9.29 -9.71 -0.83
C ALA A 132 10.77 -9.55 -1.19
N LYS A 133 11.59 -10.51 -0.75
CA LYS A 133 13.05 -10.47 -0.94
C LYS A 133 13.41 -10.69 -2.41
N GLY A 134 14.27 -9.81 -2.95
CA GLY A 134 14.71 -9.93 -4.35
C GLY A 134 13.64 -9.55 -5.39
N ALA A 135 12.46 -9.07 -4.96
CA ALA A 135 11.36 -8.72 -5.85
C ALA A 135 11.72 -7.67 -6.92
N LYS A 136 12.71 -6.80 -6.66
CA LYS A 136 13.15 -5.77 -7.61
C LYS A 136 14.16 -6.27 -8.65
N ARG A 137 14.68 -7.50 -8.52
CA ARG A 137 15.69 -8.03 -9.46
C ARG A 137 15.09 -8.21 -10.86
N PRO A 138 15.84 -7.97 -11.95
CA PRO A 138 15.32 -8.05 -13.32
C PRO A 138 14.63 -9.38 -13.66
N HIS A 139 15.18 -10.50 -13.20
CA HIS A 139 14.65 -11.86 -13.47
C HIS A 139 13.88 -12.45 -12.28
N SER A 140 13.37 -11.62 -11.36
CA SER A 140 12.59 -12.10 -10.24
C SER A 140 11.18 -12.52 -10.68
N ALA A 141 10.80 -13.75 -10.35
CA ALA A 141 9.42 -14.23 -10.54
C ALA A 141 8.38 -13.36 -9.81
N LEU A 142 8.77 -12.72 -8.71
CA LEU A 142 7.87 -11.85 -7.94
C LEU A 142 7.64 -10.48 -8.59
N ARG A 143 8.51 -10.03 -9.51
CA ARG A 143 8.47 -8.65 -10.05
C ARG A 143 7.20 -8.36 -10.85
N GLY A 144 6.73 -9.33 -11.63
CA GLY A 144 5.52 -9.21 -12.45
C GLY A 144 4.23 -9.60 -11.73
N VAL A 145 4.33 -10.39 -10.66
CA VAL A 145 3.16 -10.96 -9.97
C VAL A 145 2.61 -10.03 -8.89
N LEU A 146 3.45 -9.23 -8.23
CA LEU A 146 3.04 -8.37 -7.11
C LEU A 146 2.36 -7.06 -7.57
N GLN A 147 1.36 -7.17 -8.44
CA GLN A 147 0.54 -6.06 -8.91
C GLN A 147 -0.68 -5.85 -8.01
N THR A 148 -1.09 -4.59 -7.84
CA THR A 148 -2.35 -4.24 -7.16
C THR A 148 -3.56 -4.71 -7.98
N PHE A 149 -4.67 -4.95 -7.29
CA PHE A 149 -5.95 -5.38 -7.88
C PHE A 149 -5.98 -6.77 -8.53
N GLN A 150 -4.85 -7.48 -8.55
CA GLN A 150 -4.78 -8.84 -9.08
C GLN A 150 -4.97 -9.88 -7.96
N PRO A 151 -5.80 -10.92 -8.15
CA PRO A 151 -5.94 -12.00 -7.19
C PRO A 151 -4.67 -12.86 -7.15
N LEU A 152 -4.12 -13.05 -5.96
CA LEU A 152 -2.90 -13.81 -5.73
C LEU A 152 -3.14 -14.99 -4.77
N SER A 153 -2.38 -16.06 -4.99
CA SER A 153 -2.13 -17.10 -4.01
C SER A 153 -0.77 -16.81 -3.37
N LEU A 154 -0.78 -16.55 -2.06
CA LEU A 154 0.38 -16.09 -1.30
C LEU A 154 0.84 -17.16 -0.31
N ALA A 155 2.15 -17.31 -0.17
CA ALA A 155 2.74 -18.13 0.88
C ALA A 155 3.83 -17.35 1.59
N TRP A 156 3.87 -17.42 2.92
CA TRP A 156 4.86 -16.71 3.73
C TRP A 156 5.30 -17.51 4.95
N LEU A 157 6.37 -17.01 5.57
CA LEU A 157 6.96 -17.58 6.77
C LEU A 157 7.14 -16.50 7.82
N GLY A 158 6.96 -16.90 9.08
CA GLY A 158 7.34 -16.12 10.26
C GLY A 158 6.15 -15.69 11.09
N LYS A 159 6.45 -15.33 12.34
CA LYS A 159 5.50 -14.83 13.34
C LYS A 159 5.95 -13.41 13.71
N GLY A 160 5.03 -12.45 13.71
CA GLY A 160 5.30 -11.03 13.96
C GLY A 160 4.70 -10.10 12.89
N GLU A 161 4.91 -8.79 13.10
CA GLU A 161 4.34 -7.69 12.30
C GLU A 161 4.78 -7.69 10.83
N LEU A 162 5.99 -8.17 10.56
CA LEU A 162 6.57 -8.18 9.22
C LEU A 162 7.09 -9.57 8.87
N ARG A 163 6.38 -10.27 7.99
CA ARG A 163 6.65 -11.67 7.63
C ARG A 163 7.41 -11.74 6.31
N THR A 164 8.01 -12.88 5.99
CA THR A 164 8.75 -13.04 4.73
C THR A 164 7.88 -13.74 3.70
N LEU A 165 7.62 -13.06 2.56
CA LEU A 165 6.97 -13.68 1.41
C LEU A 165 7.89 -14.77 0.84
N THR A 166 7.35 -15.96 0.63
CA THR A 166 8.07 -17.12 0.08
C THR A 166 7.61 -17.47 -1.33
N LYS A 167 6.31 -17.31 -1.62
CA LYS A 167 5.72 -17.59 -2.93
C LYS A 167 4.57 -16.61 -3.17
N ALA A 168 4.42 -16.17 -4.41
CA ALA A 168 3.24 -15.48 -4.89
C ALA A 168 2.93 -15.98 -6.29
N GLU A 169 1.68 -16.37 -6.53
CA GLU A 169 1.19 -16.83 -7.83
C GLU A 169 -0.05 -16.05 -8.22
N TRP A 170 -0.11 -15.61 -9.46
CA TRP A 170 -1.31 -14.98 -9.98
C TRP A 170 -2.37 -16.05 -10.26
N VAL A 171 -3.57 -15.85 -9.71
CA VAL A 171 -4.69 -16.79 -9.86
C VAL A 171 -5.50 -16.48 -11.12
N GLY A 172 -5.44 -15.24 -11.61
CA GLY A 172 -6.28 -14.78 -12.72
C GLY A 172 -7.72 -14.47 -12.31
N GLY A 173 -8.57 -14.26 -13.31
CA GLY A 173 -10.02 -14.11 -13.12
C GLY A 173 -10.53 -12.68 -12.96
N LEU A 174 -9.65 -11.67 -12.83
CA LEU A 174 -10.04 -10.25 -12.88
C LEU A 174 -9.46 -9.55 -14.09
N ARG A 175 -10.30 -8.75 -14.77
CA ARG A 175 -9.86 -7.81 -15.78
C ARG A 175 -9.12 -6.64 -15.10
N PRO A 176 -8.03 -6.11 -15.69
CA PRO A 176 -7.35 -4.94 -15.16
C PRO A 176 -8.27 -3.72 -15.04
N LEU A 177 -8.06 -2.90 -14.01
CA LEU A 177 -8.75 -1.63 -13.86
C LEU A 177 -8.09 -0.56 -14.73
N GLU A 178 -8.90 0.28 -15.35
CA GLU A 178 -8.46 1.36 -16.25
C GLU A 178 -9.23 2.66 -15.96
N GLY A 179 -8.66 3.81 -16.32
CA GLY A 179 -9.32 5.12 -16.17
C GLY A 179 -9.85 5.40 -14.76
N ASP A 180 -11.10 5.85 -14.68
CA ASP A 180 -11.78 6.18 -13.41
C ASP A 180 -11.94 4.97 -12.47
N ALA A 181 -12.05 3.76 -13.04
CA ALA A 181 -12.14 2.53 -12.26
C ALA A 181 -10.82 2.25 -11.52
N LEU A 182 -9.67 2.59 -12.12
CA LEU A 182 -8.36 2.46 -11.48
C LEU A 182 -8.23 3.39 -10.27
N LEU A 183 -8.65 4.65 -10.39
CA LEU A 183 -8.71 5.61 -9.28
C LEU A 183 -9.65 5.12 -8.17
N SER A 184 -10.80 4.57 -8.54
CA SER A 184 -11.75 3.94 -7.62
C SER A 184 -11.12 2.75 -6.89
N GLY A 185 -10.34 1.92 -7.58
CA GLY A 185 -9.58 0.82 -6.98
C GLY A 185 -8.59 1.32 -5.92
N PHE A 186 -7.82 2.36 -6.21
CA PHE A 186 -6.89 2.93 -5.23
C PHE A 186 -7.62 3.50 -4.01
N TYR A 187 -8.79 4.11 -4.21
CA TYR A 187 -9.64 4.57 -3.10
C TYR A 187 -10.03 3.41 -2.18
N LEU A 188 -10.47 2.28 -2.74
CA LEU A 188 -10.77 1.07 -1.96
C LEU A 188 -9.56 0.56 -1.17
N ASN A 189 -8.37 0.51 -1.79
CA ASN A 189 -7.15 0.09 -1.11
C ASN A 189 -6.79 1.01 0.04
N GLU A 190 -6.91 2.32 -0.17
CA GLU A 190 -6.63 3.30 0.87
C GLU A 190 -7.59 3.14 2.05
N LEU A 191 -8.89 2.93 1.79
CA LEU A 191 -9.86 2.64 2.84
C LEU A 191 -9.49 1.38 3.63
N LEU A 192 -9.15 0.27 2.96
CA LEU A 192 -8.70 -0.95 3.65
C LEU A 192 -7.45 -0.72 4.51
N VAL A 193 -6.52 0.12 4.05
CA VAL A 193 -5.32 0.51 4.81
C VAL A 193 -5.64 1.42 6.00
N LYS A 194 -6.74 2.18 5.97
CA LYS A 194 -7.13 3.05 7.08
C LYS A 194 -8.03 2.38 8.10
N PHE A 195 -8.93 1.51 7.66
CA PHE A 195 -10.03 0.98 8.48
C PHE A 195 -9.80 -0.44 8.99
N CYS A 196 -9.03 -1.29 8.30
CA CYS A 196 -8.75 -2.65 8.79
C CYS A 196 -7.58 -2.67 9.77
N ALA A 197 -7.74 -3.37 10.89
CA ALA A 197 -6.61 -3.69 11.77
C ALA A 197 -5.65 -4.69 11.08
N ARG A 198 -4.40 -4.76 11.55
CA ARG A 198 -3.50 -5.83 11.11
C ARG A 198 -3.88 -7.14 11.77
N ASP A 199 -3.68 -8.24 11.06
CA ASP A 199 -3.93 -9.59 11.56
C ASP A 199 -5.38 -9.87 12.01
N ASP A 200 -6.34 -9.06 11.53
CA ASP A 200 -7.77 -9.20 11.79
C ASP A 200 -8.51 -9.61 10.50
N PRO A 201 -8.94 -10.88 10.38
CA PRO A 201 -9.58 -11.38 9.18
C PRO A 201 -11.05 -10.93 9.05
N HIS A 202 -11.41 -10.44 7.87
CA HIS A 202 -12.77 -10.03 7.51
C HIS A 202 -13.21 -10.73 6.22
N ASP A 203 -13.65 -11.99 6.32
CA ASP A 203 -14.00 -12.83 5.15
C ASP A 203 -15.05 -12.18 4.24
N LYS A 204 -16.10 -11.60 4.83
CA LYS A 204 -17.17 -10.95 4.05
C LYS A 204 -16.66 -9.72 3.32
N LEU A 205 -15.85 -8.90 3.98
CA LEU A 205 -15.22 -7.72 3.37
C LEU A 205 -14.26 -8.13 2.26
N PHE A 206 -13.49 -9.20 2.44
CA PHE A 206 -12.62 -9.75 1.40
C PHE A 206 -13.39 -10.14 0.14
N GLN A 207 -14.49 -10.89 0.31
CA GLN A 207 -15.33 -11.29 -0.83
C GLN A 207 -15.99 -10.08 -1.49
N HIS A 208 -16.47 -9.13 -0.69
CA HIS A 208 -17.11 -7.93 -1.22
C HIS A 208 -16.10 -7.03 -1.95
N TYR A 209 -14.85 -6.94 -1.50
CA TYR A 209 -13.76 -6.27 -2.22
C TYR A 209 -13.53 -6.91 -3.60
N LEU A 210 -13.45 -8.24 -3.68
CA LEU A 210 -13.32 -8.97 -4.96
C LEU A 210 -14.49 -8.64 -5.91
N THR A 211 -15.73 -8.72 -5.42
CA THR A 211 -16.94 -8.38 -6.20
C THR A 211 -16.91 -6.92 -6.67
N THR A 212 -16.50 -6.00 -5.79
CA THR A 212 -16.37 -4.57 -6.10
C THR A 212 -15.37 -4.33 -7.23
N LEU A 213 -14.18 -4.96 -7.16
CA LEU A 213 -13.19 -4.88 -8.24
C LEU A 213 -13.73 -5.45 -9.55
N HIS A 214 -14.46 -6.56 -9.50
CA HIS A 214 -15.08 -7.15 -10.68
C HIS A 214 -16.07 -6.19 -11.35
N HIS A 215 -16.97 -5.57 -10.60
CA HIS A 215 -17.94 -4.61 -11.16
C HIS A 215 -17.25 -3.36 -11.74
N LEU A 216 -16.24 -2.83 -11.04
CA LEU A 216 -15.45 -1.70 -11.54
C LEU A 216 -14.74 -2.04 -12.86
N ALA A 217 -14.17 -3.25 -12.97
CA ALA A 217 -13.49 -3.69 -14.19
C ALA A 217 -14.43 -3.87 -15.39
N HIS A 218 -15.74 -4.07 -15.14
CA HIS A 218 -16.78 -4.17 -16.16
C HIS A 218 -17.47 -2.83 -16.47
N GLY A 219 -16.98 -1.72 -15.91
CA GLY A 219 -17.49 -0.39 -16.22
C GLY A 219 -18.85 -0.08 -15.60
N GLU A 220 -19.27 -0.83 -14.58
CA GLU A 220 -20.48 -0.50 -13.86
C GLU A 220 -20.33 0.83 -13.07
N PRO A 221 -21.43 1.54 -12.75
CA PRO A 221 -21.36 2.87 -12.15
C PRO A 221 -20.66 2.88 -10.78
N ALA A 222 -19.41 3.36 -10.75
CA ALA A 222 -18.58 3.43 -9.54
C ALA A 222 -19.28 4.15 -8.37
N GLY A 223 -20.10 5.16 -8.69
CA GLY A 223 -20.87 5.90 -7.69
C GLY A 223 -21.72 5.02 -6.77
N ILE A 224 -22.29 3.92 -7.29
CA ILE A 224 -23.13 2.95 -6.55
C ILE A 224 -22.25 1.91 -5.86
N ILE A 225 -21.36 1.28 -6.64
CA ILE A 225 -20.47 0.20 -6.20
C ILE A 225 -19.64 0.62 -4.98
N LEU A 226 -19.13 1.85 -4.99
CA LEU A 226 -18.35 2.36 -3.87
C LEU A 226 -19.19 2.52 -2.59
N ARG A 227 -20.50 2.86 -2.67
CA ARG A 227 -21.35 2.99 -1.46
C ARG A 227 -21.69 1.64 -0.86
N ALA A 228 -21.94 0.64 -1.70
CA ALA A 228 -22.10 -0.73 -1.25
C ALA A 228 -20.86 -1.18 -0.47
N PHE A 229 -19.67 -0.96 -1.06
CA PHE A 229 -18.40 -1.30 -0.42
C PHE A 229 -18.17 -0.56 0.90
N GLU A 230 -18.34 0.76 0.93
CA GLU A 230 -18.12 1.57 2.14
C GLU A 230 -19.05 1.15 3.28
N ARG A 231 -20.30 0.82 2.97
CA ARG A 231 -21.26 0.31 3.96
C ARG A 231 -20.79 -1.02 4.55
N VAL A 232 -20.36 -1.95 3.71
CA VAL A 232 -19.84 -3.26 4.17
C VAL A 232 -18.56 -3.06 4.97
N LEU A 233 -17.64 -2.22 4.50
CA LEU A 233 -16.41 -1.87 5.21
C LEU A 233 -16.70 -1.38 6.63
N LEU A 234 -17.51 -0.32 6.77
CA LEU A 234 -17.82 0.27 8.08
C LEU A 234 -18.52 -0.73 9.00
N ARG A 235 -19.36 -1.62 8.46
CA ARG A 235 -20.02 -2.66 9.26
C ARG A 235 -19.06 -3.73 9.75
N GLU A 236 -18.25 -4.29 8.85
CA GLU A 236 -17.34 -5.39 9.17
C GLU A 236 -16.19 -4.94 10.09
N THR A 237 -15.81 -3.66 10.02
CA THR A 237 -14.80 -3.05 10.91
C THR A 237 -15.40 -2.46 12.19
N GLY A 238 -16.72 -2.57 12.39
CA GLY A 238 -17.40 -2.16 13.62
C GLY A 238 -17.66 -0.66 13.78
N TYR A 239 -17.41 0.16 12.75
CA TYR A 239 -17.67 1.60 12.76
C TYR A 239 -19.11 1.98 12.44
N ALA A 240 -19.91 1.07 11.89
CA ALA A 240 -21.33 1.32 11.64
C ALA A 240 -22.22 0.16 12.09
N VAL A 241 -23.30 0.52 12.76
CA VAL A 241 -24.43 -0.38 13.07
C VAL A 241 -25.42 -0.44 11.91
N ALA A 242 -26.50 -1.22 12.10
CA ALA A 242 -27.56 -1.36 11.10
C ALA A 242 -28.22 -0.01 10.76
N PHE A 243 -28.50 0.22 9.46
CA PHE A 243 -29.12 1.46 8.98
C PHE A 243 -30.65 1.41 9.10
N ASP A 244 -31.24 0.22 9.28
CA ASP A 244 -32.69 0.00 9.30
C ASP A 244 -33.32 0.08 10.70
N ARG A 245 -32.53 0.34 11.76
CA ARG A 245 -33.02 0.45 13.14
C ARG A 245 -32.68 1.79 13.77
N CYS A 246 -33.69 2.43 14.32
CA CYS A 246 -33.54 3.66 15.08
C CYS A 246 -33.15 3.34 16.52
N THR A 247 -32.05 3.92 17.01
CA THR A 247 -31.53 3.62 18.36
C THR A 247 -32.33 4.32 19.46
N GLN A 248 -32.90 5.49 19.18
CA GLN A 248 -33.76 6.20 20.13
C GLN A 248 -35.13 5.51 20.31
N THR A 249 -35.80 5.13 19.22
CA THR A 249 -37.13 4.50 19.29
C THR A 249 -37.05 2.98 19.45
N ARG A 250 -35.87 2.38 19.25
CA ARG A 250 -35.60 0.93 19.21
C ARG A 250 -36.40 0.17 18.15
N GLY A 251 -37.12 0.89 17.28
CA GLY A 251 -37.94 0.35 16.20
C GLY A 251 -37.23 0.40 14.84
N LYS A 252 -37.92 -0.11 13.81
CA LYS A 252 -37.46 0.03 12.43
C LYS A 252 -37.52 1.50 11.98
N VAL A 253 -36.64 1.86 11.06
CA VAL A 253 -36.68 3.14 10.36
C VAL A 253 -37.97 3.24 9.55
N VAL A 254 -38.68 4.36 9.72
CA VAL A 254 -39.89 4.71 8.97
C VAL A 254 -39.47 5.44 7.67
N PRO A 255 -39.93 5.00 6.48
CA PRO A 255 -39.43 5.53 5.21
C PRO A 255 -39.55 7.04 5.04
N GLU A 256 -40.69 7.65 5.40
CA GLU A 256 -41.00 9.05 5.12
C GLU A 256 -40.37 10.03 6.14
N ARG A 257 -39.80 9.50 7.23
CA ARG A 257 -39.23 10.32 8.31
C ARG A 257 -37.78 10.70 8.00
N ARG A 258 -37.33 11.83 8.55
CA ARG A 258 -35.94 12.31 8.43
C ARG A 258 -35.10 11.83 9.62
N TYR A 259 -33.89 11.39 9.31
CA TYR A 259 -32.93 10.85 10.27
C TYR A 259 -31.55 11.47 10.08
N VAL A 260 -30.75 11.38 11.14
CA VAL A 260 -29.30 11.51 11.08
C VAL A 260 -28.66 10.21 11.53
N PHE A 261 -27.43 9.96 11.11
CA PHE A 261 -26.64 8.85 11.61
C PHE A 261 -25.56 9.41 12.53
N HIS A 262 -25.70 9.15 13.83
CA HIS A 262 -24.64 9.45 14.79
C HIS A 262 -23.52 8.41 14.62
N PRO A 263 -22.24 8.81 14.43
CA PRO A 263 -21.15 7.85 14.22
C PRO A 263 -21.07 6.77 15.31
N ASP A 264 -21.17 7.17 16.58
CA ASP A 264 -21.08 6.22 17.71
C ASP A 264 -22.39 5.49 18.05
N TRP A 265 -23.55 6.05 17.71
CA TRP A 265 -24.85 5.57 18.20
C TRP A 265 -25.80 5.12 17.11
N GLY A 266 -25.44 5.27 15.84
CA GLY A 266 -26.28 4.90 14.71
C GLY A 266 -27.43 5.85 14.44
N VAL A 267 -28.47 5.31 13.81
CA VAL A 267 -29.60 6.09 13.28
C VAL A 267 -30.49 6.63 14.40
N ARG A 268 -30.77 7.93 14.36
CA ARG A 268 -31.79 8.58 15.19
C ARG A 268 -32.61 9.59 14.39
N PRO A 269 -33.83 9.94 14.82
CA PRO A 269 -34.60 10.99 14.17
C PRO A 269 -33.83 12.32 14.21
N ALA A 270 -33.94 13.09 13.13
CA ALA A 270 -33.40 14.44 13.11
C ALA A 270 -34.18 15.32 14.09
N SER A 271 -33.47 16.10 14.91
CA SER A 271 -34.07 17.01 15.90
C SER A 271 -34.31 18.43 15.37
N GLY A 272 -33.64 18.80 14.27
CA GLY A 272 -33.79 20.10 13.60
C GLY A 272 -32.75 21.15 14.01
N ASP A 273 -31.98 20.88 15.06
CA ASP A 273 -30.84 21.65 15.57
C ASP A 273 -29.49 20.96 15.27
N GLU A 274 -29.48 20.09 14.26
CA GLU A 274 -28.28 19.36 13.86
C GLU A 274 -27.17 20.32 13.40
N PRO A 275 -25.89 20.01 13.68
CA PRO A 275 -24.79 20.74 13.08
C PRO A 275 -24.90 20.76 11.54
N SER A 276 -24.49 21.87 10.92
CA SER A 276 -24.71 22.10 9.48
C SER A 276 -23.98 21.09 8.57
N ASP A 277 -22.94 20.43 9.10
CA ASP A 277 -22.16 19.40 8.43
C ASP A 277 -22.77 17.99 8.55
N TRP A 278 -23.78 17.79 9.40
CA TRP A 278 -24.44 16.50 9.60
C TRP A 278 -25.46 16.22 8.50
N PRO A 279 -25.28 15.14 7.70
CA PRO A 279 -26.22 14.82 6.64
C PRO A 279 -27.57 14.36 7.21
N ILE A 280 -28.63 15.08 6.85
CA ILE A 280 -30.00 14.64 7.11
C ILE A 280 -30.49 13.82 5.93
N VAL A 281 -30.89 12.58 6.18
CA VAL A 281 -31.35 11.62 5.16
C VAL A 281 -32.80 11.20 5.41
N ILE A 282 -33.50 10.80 4.35
CA ILE A 282 -34.84 10.22 4.47
C ILE A 282 -34.73 8.73 4.85
N GLY A 283 -35.66 8.23 5.64
CA GLY A 283 -35.66 6.84 6.12
C GLY A 283 -35.61 5.84 4.98
N GLN A 284 -36.26 6.12 3.85
CA GLN A 284 -36.21 5.28 2.66
C GLN A 284 -34.77 5.07 2.16
N THR A 285 -33.91 6.09 2.20
CA THR A 285 -32.50 5.96 1.81
C THR A 285 -31.75 5.00 2.74
N LEU A 286 -32.01 5.05 4.05
CA LEU A 286 -31.35 4.15 5.00
C LEU A 286 -31.78 2.68 4.78
N LEU A 287 -33.08 2.46 4.53
CA LEU A 287 -33.62 1.13 4.21
C LEU A 287 -33.07 0.60 2.89
N ASP A 288 -32.99 1.45 1.86
CA ASP A 288 -32.40 1.14 0.57
C ASP A 288 -30.93 0.75 0.70
N MET A 289 -30.15 1.52 1.47
CA MET A 289 -28.76 1.22 1.75
C MET A 289 -28.61 -0.11 2.49
N GLU A 290 -29.45 -0.42 3.49
CA GLU A 290 -29.42 -1.71 4.18
C GLU A 290 -29.62 -2.89 3.21
N GLN A 291 -30.45 -2.70 2.19
CA GLN A 291 -30.78 -3.69 1.16
C GLN A 291 -29.87 -3.65 -0.07
N ASP A 292 -28.83 -2.81 -0.07
CA ASP A 292 -27.93 -2.61 -1.23
C ASP A 292 -28.64 -2.11 -2.50
N ASN A 293 -29.77 -1.42 -2.35
CA ASN A 293 -30.60 -0.95 -3.46
C ASN A 293 -30.38 0.55 -3.75
N TYR A 294 -29.56 0.86 -4.76
CA TYR A 294 -29.27 2.24 -5.15
C TYR A 294 -30.01 2.70 -6.41
N SER A 295 -31.17 2.11 -6.70
CA SER A 295 -31.97 2.45 -7.91
C SER A 295 -32.51 3.88 -7.92
N ARG A 296 -32.73 4.50 -6.74
CA ARG A 296 -33.26 5.86 -6.63
C ARG A 296 -32.14 6.91 -6.61
N ALA A 297 -32.30 7.97 -7.42
CA ALA A 297 -31.35 9.09 -7.46
C ALA A 297 -31.16 9.76 -6.10
N GLN A 298 -32.24 9.92 -5.33
CA GLN A 298 -32.17 10.47 -3.97
C GLN A 298 -31.31 9.61 -3.04
N THR A 299 -31.44 8.28 -3.13
CA THR A 299 -30.64 7.33 -2.35
C THR A 299 -29.17 7.42 -2.72
N VAL A 300 -28.83 7.51 -4.01
CA VAL A 300 -27.43 7.71 -4.45
C VAL A 300 -26.85 9.02 -3.89
N GLN A 301 -27.59 10.12 -3.98
CA GLN A 301 -27.13 11.42 -3.50
C GLN A 301 -26.95 11.44 -1.98
N GLN A 302 -27.96 10.98 -1.23
CA GLN A 302 -27.93 11.01 0.24
C GLN A 302 -26.93 10.00 0.81
N SER A 303 -26.82 8.80 0.24
CA SER A 303 -25.83 7.80 0.68
C SER A 303 -24.40 8.29 0.48
N LYS A 304 -24.10 8.99 -0.63
CA LYS A 304 -22.77 9.60 -0.86
C LYS A 304 -22.42 10.62 0.21
N LEU A 305 -23.35 11.50 0.58
CA LEU A 305 -23.13 12.50 1.63
C LEU A 305 -22.93 11.83 3.00
N LEU A 306 -23.80 10.86 3.32
CA LEU A 306 -23.75 10.12 4.57
C LEU A 306 -22.46 9.32 4.73
N MET A 307 -22.07 8.52 3.74
CA MET A 307 -20.83 7.73 3.79
C MET A 307 -19.60 8.63 3.89
N ARG A 308 -19.57 9.74 3.15
CA ARG A 308 -18.48 10.72 3.26
C ARG A 308 -18.36 11.29 4.67
N PHE A 309 -19.48 11.62 5.30
CA PHE A 309 -19.50 12.11 6.68
C PHE A 309 -18.95 11.05 7.65
N LEU A 310 -19.46 9.81 7.58
CA LEU A 310 -19.05 8.73 8.48
C LEU A 310 -17.57 8.36 8.31
N LEU A 311 -17.10 8.21 7.07
CA LEU A 311 -15.69 7.93 6.80
C LEU A 311 -14.79 9.05 7.32
N ASN A 312 -15.12 10.32 7.05
CA ASN A 312 -14.31 11.45 7.52
C ASN A 312 -14.27 11.53 9.05
N HIS A 313 -15.39 11.25 9.73
CA HIS A 313 -15.44 11.24 11.18
C HIS A 313 -14.46 10.21 11.76
N HIS A 314 -14.50 8.97 11.27
CA HIS A 314 -13.60 7.91 11.76
C HIS A 314 -12.15 8.07 11.31
N LEU A 315 -11.89 8.81 10.23
CA LEU A 315 -10.53 9.19 9.83
C LEU A 315 -9.91 10.29 10.70
N GLY A 316 -10.67 10.93 11.59
CA GLY A 316 -10.14 11.92 12.54
C GLY A 316 -9.46 13.13 11.87
N GLY A 317 -9.94 13.52 10.68
CA GLY A 317 -9.37 14.64 9.92
C GLY A 317 -8.18 14.30 9.02
N VAL A 318 -7.72 13.04 8.98
CA VAL A 318 -6.72 12.59 8.00
C VAL A 318 -7.37 12.53 6.62
N PRO A 319 -6.95 13.35 5.64
CA PRO A 319 -7.51 13.29 4.30
C PRO A 319 -7.10 12.01 3.58
N LEU A 320 -7.95 11.56 2.66
CA LEU A 320 -7.62 10.49 1.72
C LEU A 320 -6.76 11.04 0.59
N ASN A 321 -5.58 10.45 0.37
CA ASN A 321 -4.65 10.83 -0.67
C ASN A 321 -5.28 10.68 -2.07
N THR A 322 -6.06 9.62 -2.26
CA THR A 322 -6.78 9.36 -3.53
C THR A 322 -7.74 10.49 -3.89
N ARG A 323 -8.36 11.11 -2.88
CA ARG A 323 -9.21 12.28 -3.07
C ARG A 323 -8.40 13.52 -3.43
N GLN A 324 -7.24 13.72 -2.82
CA GLN A 324 -6.36 14.83 -3.16
C GLN A 324 -5.91 14.73 -4.63
N ILE A 325 -5.50 13.54 -5.07
CA ILE A 325 -5.13 13.27 -6.46
C ILE A 325 -6.28 13.60 -7.42
N LEU A 326 -7.51 13.18 -7.12
CA LEU A 326 -8.67 13.52 -7.95
C LEU A 326 -8.90 15.03 -8.05
N LEU A 327 -8.77 15.76 -6.94
CA LEU A 327 -8.92 17.21 -6.94
C LEU A 327 -7.82 17.89 -7.76
N ASP A 328 -6.60 17.37 -7.72
CA ASP A 328 -5.46 17.93 -8.46
C ASP A 328 -5.60 17.63 -9.96
N LEU A 329 -6.09 16.44 -10.33
CA LEU A 329 -6.39 16.10 -11.73
C LEU A 329 -7.54 16.92 -12.33
N GLN A 330 -8.53 17.33 -11.54
CA GLN A 330 -9.63 18.18 -12.00
C GLN A 330 -9.26 19.67 -12.13
N LYS A 331 -8.10 20.08 -11.61
CA LYS A 331 -7.58 21.45 -11.72
C LYS A 331 -6.61 21.64 -12.89
N LEU A 332 -6.22 20.55 -13.55
CA LEU A 332 -5.37 20.53 -14.76
C LEU A 332 -6.23 20.64 -16.02
#